data_AF-A0A4Q2LL70-F1
#
_entry.id   AF-A0A4Q2LL70-F1
#
_cell.length_a   1.000
_cell.length_b   1.000
_cell.length_c   1.000
_cell.angle_alpha   90.00
_cell.angle_beta   90.00
_cell.angle_gamma   90.00
#
_symmetry.space_group_name_H-M   'P 1'
#
loop_
_entity.id
_entity.type
_entity.pdbx_description
1 polymer ?
#
loop_
_entity_poly.entity_id
_entity_poly.type
_entity_poly.pdbx_seq_one_letter_code
_entity_poly.pdbx_strand_id
1 'polypeptide(L)'
;MSQLDPVSFKTVLEYLVMINEQSYSGIGRQLHITPQQFSDWIKKRRPIPQERLQALANYFGIDGAVFVDNNNFVEPLTPLKKVDIHITLLDQKVALLQEEGAEAEDIGPYIEKKQKLLEERAGQNRLAKIAAALQLNDERTNRILDYVIHELQSGRGKELETKLNKGDEQQ
;
A
#
# COMPACT_ATOMS: atom_id res chain seq x y z
N MET A 1 -6.92 22.51 -11.04
CA MET A 1 -6.87 22.03 -9.64
C MET A 1 -8.26 21.59 -9.25
N SER A 2 -8.55 20.30 -9.39
CA SER A 2 -9.84 19.74 -9.01
C SER A 2 -9.73 19.26 -7.57
N GLN A 3 -10.58 19.82 -6.71
CA GLN A 3 -10.79 19.37 -5.34
C GLN A 3 -11.23 17.89 -5.39
N LEU A 4 -10.34 16.99 -5.00
CA LEU A 4 -10.71 15.61 -4.73
C LEU A 4 -11.46 15.62 -3.40
N ASP A 5 -12.76 15.40 -3.44
CA ASP A 5 -13.51 14.91 -2.28
C ASP A 5 -12.69 13.80 -1.60
N PRO A 6 -12.59 13.75 -0.26
CA PRO A 6 -11.95 12.63 0.40
C PRO A 6 -12.91 11.43 0.29
N VAL A 7 -12.97 10.81 -0.87
CA VAL A 7 -13.49 9.46 -1.01
C VAL A 7 -12.58 8.60 -0.16
N SER A 8 -13.02 8.33 1.08
CA SER A 8 -12.39 7.37 1.97
C SER A 8 -12.66 5.99 1.37
N PHE A 9 -11.77 5.56 0.46
CA PHE A 9 -11.78 4.20 -0.05
C PHE A 9 -11.48 3.27 1.12
N LYS A 10 -12.41 2.37 1.41
CA LYS A 10 -12.27 1.46 2.55
C LYS A 10 -11.51 0.21 2.15
N THR A 11 -11.59 -0.19 0.88
CA THR A 11 -11.06 -1.45 0.39
C THR A 11 -10.14 -1.27 -0.82
N VAL A 12 -9.24 -2.23 -1.01
CA VAL A 12 -8.35 -2.30 -2.17
C VAL A 12 -9.15 -2.34 -3.48
N LEU A 13 -10.27 -3.07 -3.51
CA LEU A 13 -11.09 -3.21 -4.70
C LEU A 13 -11.74 -1.89 -5.14
N GLU A 14 -12.31 -1.13 -4.19
CA GLU A 14 -12.87 0.21 -4.47
C GLU A 14 -11.80 1.15 -5.05
N TYR A 15 -10.61 1.08 -4.48
CA TYR A 15 -9.49 1.91 -4.88
C TYR A 15 -9.02 1.59 -6.31
N LEU A 16 -8.89 0.31 -6.65
CA LEU A 16 -8.47 -0.13 -7.98
C LEU A 16 -9.49 0.22 -9.07
N VAL A 17 -10.78 0.10 -8.77
CA VAL A 17 -11.84 0.55 -9.67
C VAL A 17 -11.70 2.04 -9.97
N MET A 18 -11.45 2.86 -8.94
CA MET A 18 -11.33 4.31 -9.08
C MET A 18 -10.10 4.73 -9.90
N ILE A 19 -8.91 4.18 -9.62
CA ILE A 19 -7.69 4.59 -10.35
C ILE A 19 -7.68 4.15 -11.82
N ASN A 20 -8.55 3.19 -12.18
CA ASN A 20 -8.79 2.79 -13.56
C ASN A 20 -9.89 3.63 -14.24
N GLU A 21 -10.44 4.62 -13.53
CA GLU A 21 -11.51 5.51 -13.99
C GLU A 21 -12.77 4.74 -14.46
N GLN A 22 -12.99 3.56 -13.88
CA GLN A 22 -14.12 2.71 -14.24
C GLN A 22 -15.24 2.79 -13.20
N SER A 23 -16.43 2.35 -13.61
CA SER A 23 -17.53 2.03 -12.69
C SER A 23 -17.60 0.52 -12.44
N TYR A 24 -18.23 0.10 -11.32
CA TYR A 24 -18.51 -1.32 -11.07
C TYR A 24 -19.30 -1.97 -12.20
N SER A 25 -20.22 -1.23 -12.82
CA SER A 25 -21.00 -1.68 -13.96
C SER A 25 -20.14 -1.88 -15.21
N GLY A 26 -19.15 -1.01 -15.43
CA GLY A 26 -18.20 -1.11 -16.55
C GLY A 26 -17.31 -2.34 -16.43
N ILE A 27 -16.62 -2.48 -15.31
CA ILE A 27 -15.77 -3.65 -15.03
C ILE A 27 -16.62 -4.92 -14.98
N GLY A 28 -17.79 -4.85 -14.35
CA GLY A 28 -18.70 -5.98 -14.21
C GLY A 28 -19.13 -6.58 -15.55
N ARG A 29 -19.35 -5.74 -16.57
CA ARG A 29 -19.65 -6.21 -17.93
C ARG A 29 -18.48 -6.97 -18.55
N GLN A 30 -17.25 -6.49 -18.34
CA GLN A 30 -16.03 -7.10 -18.90
C GLN A 30 -15.66 -8.41 -18.20
N LEU A 31 -15.89 -8.50 -16.89
CA LEU A 31 -15.51 -9.66 -16.07
C LEU A 31 -16.67 -10.62 -15.80
N HIS A 32 -17.85 -10.37 -16.38
CA HIS A 32 -19.08 -11.09 -16.09
C HIS A 32 -19.40 -11.14 -14.57
N ILE A 33 -19.21 -10.02 -13.89
CA ILE A 33 -19.46 -9.81 -12.45
C ILE A 33 -20.59 -8.79 -12.31
N THR A 34 -21.59 -9.07 -11.50
CA THR A 34 -22.69 -8.12 -11.28
C THR A 34 -22.28 -7.00 -10.31
N PRO A 35 -22.84 -5.78 -10.41
CA PRO A 35 -22.61 -4.73 -9.42
C PRO A 35 -22.97 -5.16 -7.98
N GLN A 36 -23.94 -6.06 -7.84
CA GLN A 36 -24.32 -6.63 -6.54
C GLN A 36 -23.18 -7.45 -5.92
N GLN A 37 -22.47 -8.26 -6.73
CA GLN A 37 -21.32 -9.03 -6.26
C GLN A 37 -20.19 -8.11 -5.79
N PHE A 38 -19.88 -7.03 -6.52
CA PHE A 38 -18.96 -5.99 -6.05
C PHE A 38 -19.39 -5.43 -4.70
N SER A 39 -20.67 -5.06 -4.54
CA SER A 39 -21.19 -4.53 -3.28
C SER A 39 -21.06 -5.52 -2.13
N ASP A 40 -21.34 -6.81 -2.38
CA ASP A 40 -21.24 -7.86 -1.36
C ASP A 40 -19.79 -8.10 -0.92
N TRP A 41 -18.84 -8.06 -1.85
CA TRP A 41 -17.41 -8.18 -1.52
C TRP A 41 -16.89 -6.98 -0.74
N ILE A 42 -17.19 -5.76 -1.20
CA ILE A 42 -16.78 -4.50 -0.53
C ILE A 42 -17.33 -4.45 0.91
N LYS A 43 -18.57 -4.91 1.11
CA LYS A 43 -19.22 -4.98 2.42
C LYS A 43 -18.81 -6.22 3.23
N LYS A 44 -17.85 -7.01 2.76
CA LYS A 44 -17.40 -8.28 3.37
C LYS A 44 -18.54 -9.26 3.70
N ARG A 45 -19.63 -9.24 2.94
CA ARG A 45 -20.78 -10.16 3.12
C ARG A 45 -20.47 -11.55 2.59
N ARG A 46 -19.57 -11.65 1.61
CA ARG A 46 -19.15 -12.90 0.96
C ARG A 46 -17.66 -12.82 0.60
N PRO A 47 -16.94 -13.94 0.61
CA PRO A 47 -15.59 -14.00 0.05
C PRO A 47 -15.63 -13.88 -1.47
N ILE A 48 -14.51 -13.46 -2.06
CA ILE A 48 -14.30 -13.43 -3.51
C ILE A 48 -13.93 -14.85 -3.96
N PRO A 49 -14.71 -15.49 -4.86
CA PRO A 49 -14.36 -16.80 -5.40
C PRO A 49 -13.02 -16.75 -6.16
N GLN A 50 -12.22 -17.82 -6.09
CA GLN A 50 -10.89 -17.86 -6.71
C GLN A 50 -10.88 -17.52 -8.21
N GLU A 51 -11.86 -18.03 -8.96
CA GLU A 51 -12.03 -17.73 -10.38
C GLU A 51 -12.22 -16.22 -10.62
N ARG A 52 -13.00 -15.55 -9.76
CA ARG A 52 -13.24 -14.10 -9.85
C ARG A 52 -12.04 -13.30 -9.38
N LEU A 53 -11.33 -13.80 -8.38
CA LEU A 53 -10.07 -13.22 -7.94
C LEU A 53 -9.05 -13.22 -9.06
N GLN A 54 -8.91 -14.34 -9.80
CA GLN A 54 -8.04 -14.43 -10.96
C GLN A 54 -8.46 -13.48 -12.08
N ALA A 55 -9.76 -13.37 -12.36
CA ALA A 55 -10.27 -12.43 -13.37
C ALA A 55 -9.96 -10.97 -12.99
N LEU A 56 -10.11 -10.60 -11.71
CA LEU A 56 -9.74 -9.28 -11.19
C LEU A 56 -8.23 -9.05 -11.27
N ALA A 57 -7.42 -10.04 -10.87
CA ALA A 57 -5.98 -9.99 -10.94
C ALA A 57 -5.48 -9.73 -12.36
N ASN A 58 -6.01 -10.48 -13.33
CA ASN A 58 -5.68 -10.30 -14.75
C ASN A 58 -6.13 -8.93 -15.28
N TYR A 59 -7.32 -8.47 -14.88
CA TYR A 59 -7.87 -7.21 -15.33
C TYR A 59 -7.06 -6.00 -14.86
N PHE A 60 -6.73 -5.98 -13.57
CA PHE A 60 -5.98 -4.88 -12.96
C PHE A 60 -4.48 -5.04 -13.10
N GLY A 61 -4.02 -6.17 -13.61
CA GLY A 61 -2.61 -6.52 -13.67
C GLY A 61 -1.97 -6.60 -12.30
N ILE A 62 -2.65 -7.01 -11.23
CA ILE A 62 -1.98 -7.14 -9.91
C ILE A 62 -2.25 -8.51 -9.31
N ASP A 63 -1.36 -8.96 -8.42
CA ASP A 63 -1.51 -10.26 -7.77
C ASP A 63 -2.83 -10.35 -6.98
N GLY A 64 -3.52 -11.50 -7.10
CA GLY A 64 -4.79 -11.77 -6.42
C GLY A 64 -4.70 -11.59 -4.90
N ALA A 65 -3.57 -11.94 -4.28
CA ALA A 65 -3.33 -11.78 -2.84
C ALA A 65 -3.37 -10.32 -2.37
N VAL A 66 -3.25 -9.34 -3.29
CA VAL A 66 -3.39 -7.93 -2.94
C VAL A 66 -4.86 -7.58 -2.63
N PHE A 67 -5.82 -8.26 -3.25
CA PHE A 67 -7.24 -7.96 -3.10
C PHE A 67 -7.87 -8.54 -1.83
N VAL A 68 -7.33 -9.63 -1.29
CA VAL A 68 -8.03 -10.44 -0.27
C VAL A 68 -7.16 -10.86 0.90
N ASP A 69 -7.81 -11.15 2.03
CA ASP A 69 -7.20 -11.76 3.20
C ASP A 69 -7.12 -13.29 3.07
N ASN A 70 -6.60 -13.96 4.08
CA ASN A 70 -6.46 -15.42 4.12
C ASN A 70 -7.80 -16.18 3.99
N ASN A 71 -8.93 -15.51 4.19
CA ASN A 71 -10.28 -16.07 4.07
C ASN A 71 -10.99 -15.62 2.79
N ASN A 72 -10.25 -15.07 1.83
CA ASN A 72 -10.74 -14.51 0.57
C ASN A 72 -11.73 -13.33 0.72
N PHE A 73 -11.76 -12.64 1.85
CA PHE A 73 -12.52 -11.40 1.97
C PHE A 73 -11.69 -10.22 1.50
N VAL A 74 -12.36 -9.21 0.91
CA VAL A 74 -11.66 -8.05 0.38
C VAL A 74 -10.83 -7.35 1.46
N GLU A 75 -9.62 -6.98 1.09
CA GLU A 75 -8.68 -6.34 1.98
C GLU A 75 -8.99 -4.85 2.17
N PRO A 76 -8.88 -4.32 3.39
CA PRO A 76 -8.94 -2.88 3.61
C PRO A 76 -7.79 -2.16 2.88
N LEU A 77 -8.06 -0.94 2.43
CA LEU A 77 -7.02 -0.08 1.88
C LEU A 77 -6.23 0.55 3.04
N THR A 78 -5.04 0.03 3.31
CA THR A 78 -4.10 0.70 4.23
C THR A 78 -3.19 1.67 3.45
N PRO A 79 -2.60 2.68 4.11
CA PRO A 79 -1.62 3.56 3.47
C PRO A 79 -0.47 2.79 2.82
N LEU A 80 0.06 1.78 3.50
CA LEU A 80 1.13 0.94 2.97
C LEU A 80 0.67 0.18 1.71
N LYS A 81 -0.53 -0.42 1.75
CA LYS A 81 -1.08 -1.19 0.63
C LYS A 81 -1.37 -0.30 -0.57
N LYS A 82 -1.81 0.94 -0.35
CA LYS A 82 -1.98 1.96 -1.39
C LYS A 82 -0.67 2.28 -2.09
N VAL A 83 0.42 2.46 -1.34
CA VAL A 83 1.75 2.72 -1.88
C VAL A 83 2.26 1.51 -2.67
N ASP A 84 2.11 0.30 -2.12
CA ASP A 84 2.52 -0.94 -2.78
C ASP A 84 1.82 -1.13 -4.13
N ILE A 85 0.50 -0.91 -4.19
CA ILE A 85 -0.28 -0.96 -5.45
C ILE A 85 0.30 0.01 -6.49
N HIS A 86 0.59 1.25 -6.11
CA HIS A 86 1.15 2.23 -7.05
C HIS A 86 2.53 1.83 -7.57
N ILE A 87 3.38 1.27 -6.70
CA ILE A 87 4.70 0.78 -7.11
C ILE A 87 4.54 -0.34 -8.15
N THR A 88 3.65 -1.31 -7.92
CA THR A 88 3.38 -2.39 -8.87
C THR A 88 2.89 -1.87 -10.22
N LEU A 89 1.94 -0.93 -10.22
CA LEU A 89 1.41 -0.36 -11.47
C LEU A 89 2.46 0.46 -12.24
N LEU A 90 3.35 1.16 -11.53
CA LEU A 90 4.47 1.86 -12.15
C LEU A 90 5.48 0.90 -12.76
N ASP A 91 5.80 -0.19 -12.07
CA ASP A 91 6.71 -1.23 -12.59
C ASP A 91 6.19 -1.83 -13.89
N GLN A 92 4.90 -2.09 -13.96
CA GLN A 92 4.25 -2.59 -15.17
C GLN A 92 4.24 -1.56 -16.29
N LYS A 93 3.93 -0.30 -15.97
CA LYS A 93 3.95 0.76 -16.96
C LYS A 93 5.35 0.97 -17.54
N VAL A 94 6.37 0.93 -16.70
CA VAL A 94 7.78 1.01 -17.13
C VAL A 94 8.15 -0.17 -18.01
N ALA A 95 7.81 -1.40 -17.60
CA ALA A 95 8.09 -2.60 -18.39
C ALA A 95 7.42 -2.54 -19.78
N LEU A 96 6.15 -2.14 -19.84
CA LEU A 96 5.42 -1.97 -21.10
C LEU A 96 6.08 -0.93 -22.01
N LEU A 97 6.44 0.23 -21.47
CA LEU A 97 7.11 1.29 -22.24
C LEU A 97 8.47 0.84 -22.77
N GLN A 98 9.21 0.05 -22.00
CA GLN A 98 10.49 -0.52 -22.45
C GLN A 98 10.29 -1.54 -23.58
N GLU A 99 9.27 -2.38 -23.50
CA GLU A 99 8.91 -3.33 -24.57
C GLU A 99 8.45 -2.61 -25.85
N GLU A 100 7.76 -1.48 -25.71
CA GLU A 100 7.33 -0.61 -26.81
C GLU A 100 8.49 0.21 -27.42
N GLY A 101 9.69 0.15 -26.83
CA GLY A 101 10.86 0.89 -27.29
C GLY A 101 10.78 2.39 -27.00
N ALA A 102 10.06 2.79 -25.95
CA ALA A 102 9.95 4.18 -25.54
C ALA A 102 11.31 4.76 -25.12
N GLU A 103 11.49 6.05 -25.36
CA GLU A 103 12.71 6.76 -25.03
C GLU A 103 12.89 6.92 -23.51
N ALA A 104 14.14 7.11 -23.07
CA ALA A 104 14.45 7.28 -21.65
C ALA A 104 13.72 8.50 -21.03
N GLU A 105 13.46 9.54 -21.81
CA GLU A 105 12.73 10.74 -21.38
C GLU A 105 11.26 10.44 -21.04
N ASP A 106 10.63 9.47 -21.71
CA ASP A 106 9.24 9.05 -21.44
C ASP A 106 9.16 8.13 -20.21
N ILE A 107 10.21 7.34 -19.96
CA ILE A 107 10.28 6.40 -18.84
C ILE A 107 10.69 7.10 -17.54
N GLY A 108 11.59 8.09 -17.61
CA GLY A 108 12.18 8.81 -16.48
C GLY A 108 11.18 9.28 -15.41
N PRO A 109 10.08 9.96 -15.77
CA PRO A 109 9.08 10.42 -14.80
C PRO A 109 8.45 9.30 -13.95
N TYR A 110 8.27 8.10 -14.52
CA TYR A 110 7.72 6.95 -13.80
C TYR A 110 8.73 6.38 -12.80
N ILE A 111 10.01 6.34 -13.17
CA ILE A 111 11.11 5.92 -12.28
C ILE A 111 11.24 6.89 -11.10
N GLU A 112 11.24 8.20 -11.37
CA GLU A 112 11.29 9.21 -10.30
C GLU A 112 10.09 9.11 -9.35
N LYS A 113 8.89 8.91 -9.90
CA LYS A 113 7.69 8.72 -9.10
C LYS A 113 7.78 7.45 -8.24
N LYS A 114 8.30 6.35 -8.79
CA LYS A 114 8.54 5.11 -8.04
C LYS A 114 9.50 5.36 -6.88
N GLN A 115 10.58 6.11 -7.10
CA GLN A 115 11.56 6.40 -6.04
C GLN A 115 10.93 7.14 -4.86
N LYS A 116 10.09 8.15 -5.13
CA LYS A 116 9.34 8.87 -4.09
C LYS A 116 8.40 7.94 -3.32
N LEU A 117 7.74 7.03 -4.01
CA LEU A 117 6.86 6.04 -3.37
C LEU A 117 7.65 5.02 -2.52
N LEU A 118 8.87 4.65 -2.92
CA LEU A 118 9.73 3.79 -2.11
C LEU A 118 10.15 4.45 -0.78
N GLU A 119 10.42 5.76 -0.81
CA GLU A 119 10.68 6.55 0.40
C GLU A 119 9.44 6.63 1.30
N GLU A 120 8.26 6.90 0.72
CA GLU A 120 6.99 6.88 1.45
C GLU A 120 6.72 5.50 2.07
N ARG A 121 6.93 4.42 1.30
CA ARG A 121 6.79 3.04 1.75
C ARG A 121 7.69 2.74 2.94
N ALA A 122 8.93 3.20 2.92
CA ALA A 122 9.87 3.03 4.03
C ALA A 122 9.34 3.74 5.30
N GLY A 123 8.78 4.94 5.17
CA GLY A 123 8.10 5.65 6.26
C GLY A 123 6.92 4.86 6.82
N GLN A 124 6.01 4.39 5.96
CA GLN A 124 4.84 3.61 6.37
C GLN A 124 5.23 2.31 7.08
N ASN A 125 6.28 1.63 6.61
CA ASN A 125 6.79 0.42 7.28
C ASN A 125 7.32 0.70 8.70
N ARG A 126 8.02 1.82 8.89
CA ARG A 126 8.49 2.22 10.24
C ARG A 126 7.31 2.49 11.17
N LEU A 127 6.30 3.21 10.69
CA LEU A 127 5.07 3.46 11.46
C LEU A 127 4.33 2.17 11.83
N ALA A 128 4.18 1.24 10.88
CA ALA A 128 3.53 -0.04 11.11
C ALA A 128 4.27 -0.87 12.19
N LYS A 129 5.61 -0.88 12.16
CA LYS A 129 6.43 -1.56 13.17
C LYS A 129 6.27 -0.94 14.57
N ILE A 130 6.27 0.38 14.66
CA ILE A 130 6.04 1.08 15.94
C ILE A 130 4.63 0.78 16.47
N ALA A 131 3.62 0.86 15.61
CA ALA A 131 2.24 0.54 16.00
C ALA A 131 2.11 -0.90 16.51
N ALA A 132 2.74 -1.86 15.84
CA ALA A 132 2.75 -3.26 16.28
C ALA A 132 3.47 -3.43 17.63
N ALA A 133 4.59 -2.74 17.85
CA ALA A 133 5.31 -2.79 19.13
C ALA A 133 4.44 -2.24 20.29
N LEU A 134 3.71 -1.14 20.07
CA LEU A 134 2.80 -0.56 21.06
C LEU A 134 1.63 -1.48 21.40
N GLN A 135 1.12 -2.25 20.43
CA GLN A 135 0.03 -3.21 20.66
C GLN A 135 0.40 -4.35 21.60
N LEU A 136 1.69 -4.64 21.78
CA LEU A 136 2.15 -5.64 22.75
C LEU A 136 1.91 -5.20 24.21
N ASN A 137 1.65 -3.91 24.45
CA ASN A 137 1.40 -3.33 25.78
C ASN A 137 2.50 -3.66 26.82
N ASP A 138 3.74 -3.86 26.37
CA ASP A 138 4.88 -4.09 27.23
C ASP A 138 5.37 -2.76 27.83
N GLU A 139 5.32 -2.62 29.15
CA GLU A 139 5.70 -1.38 29.85
C GLU A 139 7.15 -0.96 29.55
N ARG A 140 8.05 -1.94 29.41
CA ARG A 140 9.46 -1.65 29.11
C ARG A 140 9.60 -1.05 27.72
N THR A 141 8.96 -1.65 26.71
CA THR A 141 8.92 -1.16 25.34
C THR A 141 8.33 0.24 25.26
N ASN A 142 7.23 0.50 25.97
CA ASN A 142 6.62 1.82 26.03
C ASN A 142 7.57 2.87 26.60
N ARG A 143 8.22 2.59 27.75
CA ARG A 143 9.22 3.50 28.34
C ARG A 143 10.39 3.78 27.41
N ILE A 144 10.87 2.77 26.67
CA ILE A 144 11.96 2.93 25.70
C ILE A 144 11.51 3.86 24.56
N LEU A 145 10.32 3.63 24.00
CA LEU A 145 9.78 4.45 22.92
C LEU A 145 9.57 5.90 23.39
N ASP A 146 8.98 6.11 24.57
CA ASP A 146 8.77 7.43 25.15
C ASP A 146 10.09 8.18 25.35
N TYR A 147 11.12 7.49 25.85
CA TYR A 147 12.47 8.06 26.00
C TYR A 147 13.05 8.48 24.64
N VAL A 148 13.03 7.59 23.64
CA VAL A 148 13.56 7.88 22.30
C VAL A 148 12.84 9.07 21.67
N ILE A 149 11.51 9.12 21.78
CA ILE A 149 10.69 10.23 21.27
C ILE A 149 11.06 11.54 21.98
N HIS A 150 11.20 11.51 23.30
CA HIS A 150 11.56 12.69 24.09
C HIS A 150 12.95 13.25 23.70
N GLU A 151 13.95 12.38 23.53
CA GLU A 151 15.30 12.78 23.11
C GLU A 151 15.30 13.41 21.71
N LEU A 152 14.56 12.83 20.77
CA LEU A 152 14.42 13.36 19.40
C LEU A 152 13.72 14.73 19.41
N GLN A 153 12.62 14.88 20.15
CA GLN A 153 11.89 16.14 20.27
C GLN A 153 12.71 17.24 20.96
N SER A 154 13.62 16.85 21.85
CA SER A 154 14.53 17.76 22.56
C SER A 154 15.78 18.14 21.74
N GLY A 155 15.88 17.69 20.48
CA GLY A 155 17.02 17.98 19.61
C GLY A 155 18.30 17.18 19.95
N ARG A 156 18.21 16.18 20.84
CA ARG A 156 19.34 15.33 21.27
C ARG A 156 19.56 14.12 20.38
N GLY A 157 19.14 14.18 19.11
CA GLY A 157 19.24 13.08 18.15
C GLY A 157 20.66 12.55 17.94
N LYS A 158 21.68 13.43 17.92
CA LYS A 158 23.09 13.03 17.78
C LYS A 158 23.63 12.24 18.98
N GLU A 159 23.19 12.59 20.19
CA GLU A 159 23.55 11.85 21.40
C GLU A 159 22.91 10.47 21.41
N LEU A 160 21.65 10.39 20.96
CA LEU A 160 20.93 9.13 20.80
C LEU A 160 21.63 8.22 19.78
N GLU A 161 21.99 8.76 18.61
CA GLU A 161 22.74 8.04 17.57
C GLU A 161 24.08 7.50 18.10
N THR A 162 24.82 8.33 18.83
CA THR A 162 26.10 7.91 19.45
C THR A 162 25.91 6.79 20.46
N LYS A 163 24.84 6.83 21.26
CA LYS A 163 24.50 5.77 22.24
C LYS A 163 24.11 4.46 21.55
N LEU A 164 23.39 4.54 20.43
CA LEU A 164 22.99 3.37 19.63
C LEU A 164 24.22 2.69 19.02
N ASN A 165 25.09 3.46 18.35
CA ASN A 165 26.28 2.92 17.68
C ASN A 165 27.29 2.29 18.66
N LYS A 166 27.44 2.86 19.88
CA LYS A 166 28.29 2.27 20.92
C LYS A 166 27.80 0.92 21.45
N GLY A 167 26.50 0.62 21.30
CA GLY A 167 25.93 -0.68 21.64
C GLY A 167 26.28 -1.77 20.62
N ASP A 168 26.47 -1.40 19.36
CA ASP A 168 26.81 -2.32 18.26
C ASP A 168 28.30 -2.71 18.25
N GLU A 169 29.18 -1.87 18.81
CA GLU A 169 30.63 -2.16 18.94
C GLU A 169 30.97 -3.12 20.09
N GLN A 170 29.98 -3.51 20.92
CA GLN A 170 30.16 -4.41 22.06
C GLN A 170 29.56 -5.81 21.85
N GLN A 171 29.13 -6.14 20.63
CA GLN A 171 28.68 -7.47 20.20
C GLN A 171 29.70 -8.10 19.23
#